data_AF-A0A9E0TEX9-F1
#
_entry.id   AF-A0A9E0TEX9-F1
#
_cell.length_a   1.000
_cell.length_b   1.000
_cell.length_c   1.000
_cell.angle_alpha   90.00
_cell.angle_beta   90.00
_cell.angle_gamma   90.00
#
_symmetry.space_group_name_H-M   'P 1'
#
loop_
_entity.id
_entity.type
_entity.pdbx_description
1 polymer ?
#
loop_
_entity_poly.entity_id
_entity_poly.type
_entity_poly.pdbx_seq_one_letter_code
_entity_poly.pdbx_strand_id
1 'polypeptide(L)' 'MFYVKNVPTWERILRVVMGVMGLAFAVMNWGSSGWAVGIGVMAAMLAMTGLFGFCPMCAMVGRKLDKKH' A
#
# COMPACT_ATOMS: atom_id res chain seq x y z
N MET A 1 8.35 2.40 -20.35
CA MET A 1 9.03 2.23 -19.05
C MET A 1 8.33 1.10 -18.32
N PHE A 2 8.84 -0.14 -18.47
CA PHE A 2 8.29 -1.30 -17.77
C PHE A 2 8.55 -1.16 -16.26
N TYR A 3 7.54 -1.47 -15.45
CA TYR A 3 7.48 -1.36 -13.98
C TYR A 3 8.74 -1.91 -13.30
N VAL A 4 9.74 -1.05 -13.10
CA VAL A 4 10.89 -1.36 -12.23
C VAL A 4 10.40 -1.16 -10.81
N LYS A 5 10.48 -2.20 -9.98
CA LYS A 5 10.13 -2.11 -8.56
C LYS A 5 10.84 -0.89 -7.96
N ASN A 6 10.11 -0.05 -7.25
CA ASN A 6 10.62 1.19 -6.67
C ASN A 6 10.87 1.04 -5.16
N VAL A 7 10.20 0.07 -4.53
CA VAL A 7 10.27 -0.20 -3.09
C VAL A 7 10.80 -1.60 -2.79
N PRO A 8 11.65 -1.72 -1.75
CA PRO A 8 12.26 -2.97 -1.36
C PRO A 8 11.22 -3.92 -0.78
N THR A 9 11.56 -5.21 -0.78
CA THR A 9 10.67 -6.28 -0.31
C THR A 9 10.16 -6.04 1.12
N TRP A 10 10.99 -5.46 2.00
CA TRP A 10 10.59 -5.08 3.36
C TRP A 10 9.48 -4.01 3.41
N GLU A 11 9.62 -2.91 2.66
CA GLU A 11 8.60 -1.85 2.59
C GLU A 11 7.30 -2.36 1.95
N ARG A 12 7.40 -3.33 1.02
CA ARG A 12 6.23 -3.99 0.43
C ARG A 12 5.46 -4.80 1.47
N ILE A 13 6.17 -5.60 2.28
CA ILE A 13 5.55 -6.41 3.34
C ILE A 13 4.84 -5.50 4.34
N LEU A 14 5.49 -4.43 4.82
CA LEU A 14 4.89 -3.49 5.77
C LEU A 14 3.61 -2.85 5.22
N ARG A 15 3.60 -2.43 3.95
CA ARG A 15 2.40 -1.83 3.31
C ARG A 15 1.26 -2.82 3.16
N VAL A 16 1.55 -4.07 2.81
CA VAL A 16 0.54 -5.12 2.74
C VAL A 16 -0.04 -5.39 4.13
N VAL A 17 0.80 -5.54 5.17
CA VAL A 17 0.34 -5.79 6.54
C VAL A 17 -0.55 -4.63 7.05
N MET A 18 -0.09 -3.39 6.90
CA MET A 18 -0.88 -2.22 7.30
C MET A 18 -2.17 -2.06 6.49
N GLY A 19 -2.13 -2.30 5.18
CA GLY A 19 -3.32 -2.26 4.34
C GLY A 19 -4.34 -3.35 4.70
N VAL A 20 -3.89 -4.56 5.02
CA VAL A 20 -4.76 -5.65 5.48
C VAL A 20 -5.36 -5.34 6.86
N MET A 21 -4.58 -4.79 7.79
CA MET A 21 -5.10 -4.34 9.09
C MET A 21 -6.14 -3.23 8.93
N GLY A 22 -5.90 -2.25 8.06
CA GLY A 22 -6.85 -1.19 7.76
C GLY A 22 -8.14 -1.68 7.11
N LEU A 23 -8.03 -2.67 6.21
CA LEU A 23 -9.19 -3.34 5.61
C LEU A 23 -9.98 -4.13 6.67
N ALA A 24 -9.32 -4.87 7.54
CA ALA A 24 -9.98 -5.59 8.64
C ALA A 24 -10.73 -4.63 9.56
N PHE A 25 -10.12 -3.48 9.91
CA PHE A 25 -10.77 -2.45 10.69
C PHE A 25 -11.99 -1.84 9.97
N ALA A 26 -11.88 -1.58 8.67
CA ALA A 26 -12.98 -1.05 7.86
C ALA A 26 -14.17 -2.04 7.79
N VAL A 27 -13.90 -3.34 7.68
CA VAL A 27 -14.93 -4.39 7.68
C VAL A 27 -15.58 -4.52 9.06
N MET A 28 -14.79 -4.49 10.14
CA MET A 28 -15.33 -4.55 11.51
C MET A 28 -16.20 -3.33 11.87
N ASN A 29 -15.91 -2.16 11.29
CA ASN A 29 -16.64 -0.92 11.52
C ASN A 29 -17.66 -0.59 10.42
N TRP A 30 -17.96 -1.57 9.55
CA TRP A 30 -18.86 -1.39 8.42
C TRP A 30 -20.27 -1.04 8.90
N GLY A 31 -20.71 0.19 8.62
CA GLY A 31 -22.04 0.71 9.03
C GLY A 31 -22.08 1.45 10.37
N SER A 32 -21.01 1.43 11.18
CA SER A 32 -20.94 2.17 12.45
C SER A 32 -20.40 3.59 12.28
N SER A 33 -19.52 3.80 11.31
CA SER A 33 -18.89 5.10 11.05
C SER A 33 -18.84 5.41 9.55
N GLY A 34 -19.30 6.60 9.15
CA GLY A 34 -19.22 7.05 7.75
C GLY A 34 -17.79 7.11 7.19
N TRP A 35 -16.80 7.12 8.09
CA TRP A 35 -15.36 7.12 7.76
C TRP A 35 -14.80 5.72 7.44
N ALA A 36 -15.50 4.64 7.79
CA ALA A 36 -15.03 3.27 7.57
C ALA A 36 -14.76 2.98 6.07
N VAL A 37 -15.61 3.52 5.19
CA VAL A 37 -15.44 3.39 3.74
C VAL A 37 -14.17 4.11 3.27
N GLY A 38 -13.93 5.33 3.77
CA GLY A 38 -12.72 6.10 3.44
C GLY A 38 -11.45 5.40 3.89
N ILE A 39 -11.44 4.87 5.12
CA ILE A 39 -10.31 4.08 5.64
C ILE A 39 -10.11 2.81 4.83
N GLY A 40 -11.18 2.11 4.45
CA GLY A 40 -11.12 0.91 3.62
C GLY A 40 -10.50 1.16 2.25
N VAL A 41 -10.91 2.24 1.57
CA VAL A 41 -10.35 2.62 0.26
C VAL A 41 -8.86 2.96 0.36
N MET A 42 -8.48 3.75 1.37
CA MET A 42 -7.08 4.12 1.59
C MET A 42 -6.21 2.90 1.93
N ALA A 43 -6.72 1.98 2.75
CA ALA A 43 -6.05 0.75 3.11
C ALA A 43 -5.89 -0.20 1.91
N ALA A 44 -6.91 -0.29 1.05
CA ALA A 44 -6.85 -1.05 -0.20
C ALA A 44 -5.79 -0.49 -1.16
N MET A 45 -5.76 0.83 -1.35
CA MET A 45 -4.72 1.48 -2.16
C MET A 45 -3.32 1.24 -1.61
N LEU A 46 -3.14 1.34 -0.29
CA LEU A 46 -1.86 1.07 0.36
C LEU A 46 -1.41 -0.38 0.14
N ALA A 47 -2.32 -1.35 0.31
CA ALA A 47 -2.04 -2.76 0.05
C ALA A 47 -1.63 -3.00 -1.42
N MET A 48 -2.34 -2.39 -2.37
CA MET A 48 -2.00 -2.49 -3.80
C MET A 48 -0.59 -1.97 -4.11
N THR A 49 -0.18 -0.84 -3.52
CA THR A 49 1.20 -0.33 -3.73
C THR A 49 2.28 -1.28 -3.18
N GLY A 50 1.97 -2.02 -2.10
CA GLY A 50 2.83 -3.08 -1.58
C GLY A 50 2.88 -4.29 -2.51
N LEU A 51 1.72 -4.74 -3.02
CA LEU A 51 1.59 -5.88 -3.93
C LEU A 51 2.29 -5.65 -5.26
N PHE A 52 2.15 -4.48 -5.88
CA PHE A 52 2.82 -4.17 -7.14
C PHE A 52 4.27 -3.71 -6.95
N GLY A 53 4.67 -3.32 -5.74
CA GLY A 53 6.02 -2.84 -5.46
C GLY A 53 6.34 -1.49 -6.11
N PHE A 54 5.29 -0.72 -6.38
CA PHE A 54 5.36 0.60 -6.97
C PHE A 54 4.54 1.56 -6.13
N CYS A 55 5.19 2.64 -5.70
CA CYS A 55 4.54 3.75 -5.03
C CYS A 55 4.78 5.00 -5.87
N PRO A 56 3.74 5.63 -6.44
CA PRO A 56 3.89 6.78 -7.33
C PRO A 56 4.58 7.95 -6.61
N MET A 57 4.33 8.12 -5.31
CA MET A 57 4.99 9.13 -4.50
C MET A 57 6.50 8.88 -4.39
N CYS A 58 6.92 7.62 -4.21
CA CYS A 58 8.34 7.26 -4.19
C CYS A 58 8.99 7.39 -5.58
N ALA A 59 8.22 7.17 -6.66
CA ALA A 59 8.68 7.34 -8.02
C ALA A 59 8.83 8.82 -8.42
N MET A 60 7.94 9.70 -7.95
CA MET A 60 8.06 11.16 -8.13
C MET A 60 9.31 11.73 -7.47
N VAL A 61 9.78 11.11 -6.37
CA VAL A 61 11.05 11.45 -5.70
C VAL A 61 12.27 10.82 -6.40
N GLY A 62 12.06 9.99 -7.43
CA GLY A 62 13.14 9.38 -8.22
C GLY A 62 13.84 8.20 -7.54
N ARG A 63 13.27 7.60 -6.48
CA ARG A 63 13.84 6.38 -5.88
C ARG A 63 13.84 5.26 -6.92
N LYS A 64 14.96 4.58 -7.10
CA LYS A 64 15.05 3.36 -7.89
C LYS A 64 15.61 2.25 -7.00
N LEU A 65 15.06 1.06 -7.12
CA LEU A 65 15.59 -0.08 -6.38
C LEU A 65 16.85 -0.60 -7.07
N ASP A 66 17.96 -0.67 -6.34
CA ASP A 66 19.15 -1.37 -6.79
C ASP A 66 18.88 -2.89 -6.84
N LYS A 67 19.51 -3.60 -7.77
CA LYS A 67 19.22 -5.02 -8.06
C LYS A 67 19.52 -5.98 -6.89
N LYS A 68 20.06 -5.48 -5.77
CA LYS A 68 20.46 -6.25 -4.58
C LYS A 68 19.33 -6.53 -3.56
N HIS A 69 18.10 -6.05 -3.76
CA HIS A 69 17.01 -6.12 -2.75
C HIS A 69 15.63 -6.55 -3.30
#